data_AF-A0A7G5BU33-F1
#
_entry.id   AF-A0A7G5BU33-F1
#
_cell.length_a   1.000
_cell.length_b   1.000
_cell.length_c   1.000
_cell.angle_alpha   90.00
_cell.angle_beta   90.00
_cell.angle_gamma   90.00
#
_symmetry.space_group_name_H-M   'P 1'
#
loop_
_entity.id
_entity.type
_entity.pdbx_description
1 polymer ?
#
loop_
_entity_poly.entity_id
_entity_poly.type
_entity_poly.pdbx_seq_one_letter_code
_entity_poly.pdbx_strand_id
1 'polypeptide(L)'
;MAMLALWLARRHALKDGLHLLLAAAMAMLLWNPLLIEDVSFQLSFLVTAGLILFVPSITESLPIRWKWLRGAAAVTLTAQLVSFPVTIYYFHAVHLLSLPANFLLVPFISFIVMPLGMASIVLGAIWLPMGIIPARMASIGNQWTFDLIDWLDSFVGLRTVWPQPSLTWVAAAYVFMGLGIVGLKRRLVRREEQAWWERQEAEAMARSDDITATVACRTTETTVRPRIGIRIVTRIVFTFAVGCWFVWGYEPAWMNHSASVSFLNVGQGDSILIRTGGGKNILIDSGGTVQFRKAGEQWKTRRDPYEVGRKLIVPLLLKRGVRELDALVLTHFDADHIGGAQAVLDNIPVRTLLFNGTVKDSPGVLKLLQTATAGNIPAYAVHALMDWIVDESTAIRVLYPMTPAVGSDANQISIENDQNESSVVLYVTIFGRTFLFPGDLEESGEEEIVVREASDTLNDVKPGAVHRIDVLKAEHHGSKTSTTPLWTTYWLPRETVISVGANNFYGHPNGDVLDRLAEAGSLVWRTDLNGEIQYRIKPEGTMERRTLRTGNGTRPPGKP
;
A
#
# COMPACT_ATOMS: atom_id res chain seq x y z
N MET A 1 -26.50 -7.30 17.55
CA MET A 1 -25.74 -7.45 18.81
C MET A 1 -26.52 -7.05 20.05
N ALA A 2 -26.82 -5.75 20.25
CA ALA A 2 -27.43 -5.25 21.49
C ALA A 2 -28.78 -5.91 21.84
N MET A 3 -29.67 -6.11 20.86
CA MET A 3 -30.98 -6.75 21.11
C MET A 3 -30.88 -8.25 21.43
N LEU A 4 -29.98 -8.97 20.78
CA LEU A 4 -29.72 -10.39 21.07
C LEU A 4 -29.09 -10.56 22.46
N ALA A 5 -28.17 -9.67 22.81
CA ALA A 5 -27.55 -9.60 24.13
C ALA A 5 -28.57 -9.30 25.23
N LEU A 6 -29.46 -8.31 25.02
CA LEU A 6 -30.55 -7.99 25.95
C LEU A 6 -31.54 -9.16 26.10
N TRP A 7 -31.87 -9.85 25.00
CA TRP A 7 -32.78 -11.01 25.03
C TRP A 7 -32.18 -12.21 25.78
N LEU A 8 -30.90 -12.54 25.57
CA LEU A 8 -30.20 -13.62 26.27
C LEU A 8 -29.90 -13.27 27.74
N ALA A 9 -29.58 -11.99 28.02
CA ALA A 9 -29.40 -11.49 29.40
C ALA A 9 -30.68 -11.63 30.21
N ARG A 10 -31.82 -11.29 29.60
CA ARG A 10 -33.15 -11.46 30.19
C ARG A 10 -33.50 -12.92 30.49
N ARG A 11 -32.86 -13.89 29.82
CA ARG A 11 -33.08 -15.33 30.03
C ARG A 11 -32.13 -15.96 31.05
N HIS A 12 -31.26 -15.20 31.72
CA HIS A 12 -30.20 -15.71 32.60
C HIS A 12 -29.30 -16.78 31.95
N ALA A 13 -29.33 -16.90 30.61
CA ALA A 13 -28.49 -17.82 29.84
C ALA A 13 -27.05 -17.29 29.67
N LEU A 14 -26.75 -16.13 30.26
CA LEU A 14 -25.48 -15.43 30.12
C LEU A 14 -24.60 -15.62 31.35
N LYS A 15 -23.49 -16.32 31.17
CA LYS A 15 -22.37 -16.28 32.12
C LYS A 15 -21.14 -15.56 31.56
N ASP A 16 -21.05 -15.30 30.25
CA ASP A 16 -19.83 -14.73 29.65
C ASP A 16 -20.12 -14.02 28.31
N GLY A 17 -19.65 -12.77 28.17
CA GLY A 17 -19.84 -11.91 26.99
C GLY A 17 -19.23 -12.47 25.71
N LEU A 18 -18.28 -13.39 25.81
CA LEU A 18 -17.71 -14.08 24.64
C LEU A 18 -18.73 -15.02 23.98
N HIS A 19 -19.59 -15.68 24.75
CA HIS A 19 -20.62 -16.57 24.21
C HIS A 19 -21.68 -15.80 23.42
N LEU A 20 -22.01 -14.58 23.87
CA LEU A 20 -22.89 -13.67 23.11
C LEU A 20 -22.29 -13.28 21.77
N LEU A 21 -21.01 -12.93 21.79
CA LEU A 21 -20.29 -12.53 20.60
C LEU A 21 -20.27 -13.67 19.58
N LEU A 22 -19.93 -14.88 20.03
CA LEU A 22 -19.92 -16.08 19.17
C LEU A 22 -21.31 -16.45 18.64
N ALA A 23 -22.34 -16.40 19.49
CA ALA A 23 -23.71 -16.70 19.08
C ALA A 23 -24.21 -15.73 17.99
N ALA A 24 -23.87 -14.46 18.12
CA ALA A 24 -24.25 -13.47 17.12
C ALA A 24 -23.42 -13.57 15.83
N ALA A 25 -22.11 -13.86 15.93
CA ALA A 25 -21.29 -14.16 14.76
C ALA A 25 -21.86 -15.34 13.98
N MET A 26 -22.21 -16.42 14.68
CA MET A 26 -22.83 -17.61 14.11
C MET A 26 -24.16 -17.28 13.42
N ALA A 27 -25.05 -16.53 14.09
CA ALA A 27 -26.33 -16.14 13.50
C ALA A 27 -26.16 -15.30 12.22
N MET A 28 -25.20 -14.38 12.20
CA MET A 28 -24.89 -13.57 11.02
C MET A 28 -24.31 -14.41 9.89
N LEU A 29 -23.38 -15.33 10.18
CA LEU A 29 -22.78 -16.21 9.17
C LEU A 29 -23.76 -17.26 8.63
N LEU A 30 -24.70 -17.74 9.45
CA LEU A 30 -25.80 -18.59 9.00
C LEU A 30 -26.74 -17.84 8.05
N TRP A 31 -26.93 -16.53 8.27
CA TRP A 31 -27.72 -15.68 7.39
C TRP A 31 -27.00 -15.39 6.07
N ASN A 32 -25.72 -15.04 6.14
CA ASN A 32 -24.89 -14.83 4.96
C ASN A 32 -23.44 -15.29 5.22
N PRO A 33 -23.04 -16.45 4.69
CA PRO A 33 -21.69 -16.99 4.86
C PRO A 33 -20.59 -16.08 4.31
N LEU A 34 -20.89 -15.27 3.28
CA LEU A 34 -19.93 -14.35 2.66
C LEU A 34 -19.51 -13.20 3.60
N LEU A 35 -20.22 -12.99 4.72
CA LEU A 35 -19.80 -12.02 5.74
C LEU A 35 -18.43 -12.35 6.33
N ILE A 36 -17.96 -13.61 6.23
CA ILE A 36 -16.61 -13.95 6.68
C ILE A 36 -15.52 -13.25 5.86
N GLU A 37 -15.81 -12.88 4.61
CA GLU A 37 -14.89 -12.16 3.72
C GLU A 37 -15.00 -10.64 3.90
N ASP A 38 -16.05 -10.16 4.57
CA ASP A 38 -16.25 -8.74 4.84
C ASP A 38 -15.32 -8.24 5.94
N VAL A 39 -14.53 -7.21 5.60
CA VAL A 39 -13.55 -6.61 6.50
C VAL A 39 -14.22 -5.97 7.72
N SER A 40 -15.42 -5.40 7.55
CA SER A 40 -16.16 -4.75 8.64
C SER A 40 -16.64 -5.78 9.66
N PHE A 41 -17.13 -6.94 9.20
CA PHE A 41 -17.47 -8.08 10.04
C PHE A 41 -16.24 -8.57 10.81
N GLN A 42 -15.13 -8.87 10.11
CA GLN A 42 -13.91 -9.38 10.73
C GLN A 42 -13.40 -8.43 11.83
N LEU A 43 -13.22 -7.15 11.51
CA LEU A 43 -12.72 -6.15 12.47
C LEU A 43 -13.66 -5.99 13.65
N SER A 44 -14.98 -5.92 13.42
CA SER A 44 -15.96 -5.74 14.50
C SER A 44 -15.90 -6.86 15.53
N PHE A 45 -15.92 -8.12 15.08
CA PHE A 45 -15.91 -9.28 15.96
C PHE A 45 -14.54 -9.48 16.63
N LEU A 46 -13.44 -9.31 15.89
CA LEU A 46 -12.09 -9.43 16.46
C LEU A 46 -11.82 -8.36 17.50
N VAL A 47 -12.10 -7.08 17.20
CA VAL A 47 -11.90 -5.98 18.14
C VAL A 47 -12.80 -6.14 19.37
N THR A 48 -14.07 -6.54 19.20
CA THR A 48 -14.96 -6.76 20.34
C THR A 48 -14.48 -7.90 21.24
N ALA A 49 -14.05 -9.04 20.66
CA ALA A 49 -13.45 -10.13 21.41
C ALA A 49 -12.17 -9.67 22.13
N GLY A 50 -11.35 -8.90 21.43
CA GLY A 50 -10.15 -8.26 21.95
C GLY A 50 -10.44 -7.37 23.16
N LEU A 51 -11.44 -6.50 23.07
CA LEU A 51 -11.82 -5.62 24.17
C LEU A 51 -12.27 -6.41 25.42
N ILE A 52 -13.06 -7.48 25.24
CA ILE A 52 -13.50 -8.34 26.34
C ILE A 52 -12.30 -9.06 27.00
N LEU A 53 -11.35 -9.56 26.21
CA LEU A 53 -10.26 -10.39 26.70
C LEU A 53 -9.08 -9.58 27.25
N PHE A 54 -8.72 -8.47 26.61
CA PHE A 54 -7.46 -7.75 26.84
C PHE A 54 -7.60 -6.51 27.72
N VAL A 55 -8.73 -5.77 27.66
CA VAL A 55 -8.90 -4.52 28.42
C VAL A 55 -8.71 -4.71 29.94
N PRO A 56 -9.24 -5.75 30.60
CA PRO A 56 -9.05 -5.92 32.05
C PRO A 56 -7.56 -6.03 32.42
N SER A 57 -6.83 -6.89 31.72
CA SER A 57 -5.40 -7.12 31.99
C SER A 57 -4.53 -5.94 31.61
N ILE A 58 -4.84 -5.22 30.53
CA ILE A 58 -4.11 -4.02 30.13
C ILE A 58 -4.36 -2.90 31.15
N THR A 59 -5.61 -2.69 31.58
CA THR A 59 -5.98 -1.66 32.56
C THR A 59 -5.20 -1.83 33.87
N GLU A 60 -5.06 -3.06 34.38
CA GLU A 60 -4.29 -3.33 35.61
C GLU A 60 -2.78 -3.12 35.43
N SER A 61 -2.27 -3.25 34.21
CA SER A 61 -0.84 -3.10 33.90
C SER A 61 -0.38 -1.65 33.66
N LEU A 62 -1.31 -0.75 33.32
CA LEU A 62 -0.98 0.63 32.95
C LEU A 62 -0.64 1.51 34.16
N PRO A 63 0.50 2.23 34.15
CA PRO A 63 0.95 3.08 35.25
C PRO A 63 0.24 4.46 35.30
N ILE A 64 -1.07 4.51 35.01
CA ILE A 64 -1.83 5.76 34.95
C ILE A 64 -2.61 5.95 36.25
N ARG A 65 -2.46 7.10 36.93
CA ARG A 65 -3.16 7.34 38.21
C ARG A 65 -4.67 7.49 38.07
N TRP A 66 -5.14 8.17 37.02
CA TRP A 66 -6.54 8.52 36.85
C TRP A 66 -7.35 7.35 36.25
N LYS A 67 -8.36 6.87 36.98
CA LYS A 67 -9.14 5.67 36.61
C LYS A 67 -9.80 5.78 35.23
N TRP A 68 -10.43 6.92 34.94
CA TRP A 68 -11.10 7.14 33.65
C TRP A 68 -10.10 7.16 32.48
N LEU A 69 -8.97 7.84 32.65
CA LEU A 69 -7.90 7.93 31.65
C LEU A 69 -7.26 6.56 31.40
N ARG A 70 -7.06 5.78 32.47
CA ARG A 70 -6.52 4.41 32.40
C ARG A 70 -7.43 3.49 31.59
N GLY A 71 -8.75 3.54 31.84
CA GLY A 71 -9.73 2.75 31.09
C GLY A 71 -9.79 3.15 29.61
N ALA A 72 -9.86 4.45 29.32
CA ALA A 72 -9.86 4.96 27.94
C ALA A 72 -8.59 4.58 27.17
N ALA A 73 -7.43 4.68 27.82
CA ALA A 73 -6.15 4.30 27.23
C ALA A 73 -6.08 2.78 26.97
N ALA A 74 -6.57 1.96 27.91
CA ALA A 74 -6.61 0.51 27.75
C ALA A 74 -7.51 0.08 26.58
N VAL A 75 -8.69 0.68 26.44
CA VAL A 75 -9.61 0.43 25.31
C VAL A 75 -8.94 0.81 23.99
N THR A 76 -8.36 2.01 23.90
CA THR A 76 -7.72 2.50 22.67
C THR A 76 -6.53 1.63 22.27
N LEU A 77 -5.65 1.28 23.22
CA LEU A 77 -4.50 0.43 22.97
C LEU A 77 -4.93 -0.97 22.54
N THR A 78 -5.93 -1.54 23.21
CA THR A 78 -6.45 -2.88 22.87
C THR A 78 -7.03 -2.90 21.46
N ALA A 79 -7.88 -1.92 21.12
CA ALA A 79 -8.50 -1.83 19.82
C ALA A 79 -7.43 -1.74 18.72
N GLN A 80 -6.42 -0.88 18.89
CA GLN A 80 -5.33 -0.72 17.94
C GLN A 80 -4.48 -1.98 17.80
N LEU A 81 -4.13 -2.65 18.90
CA LEU A 81 -3.33 -3.88 18.86
C LEU A 81 -4.07 -5.00 18.12
N VAL A 82 -5.36 -5.18 18.40
CA VAL A 82 -6.16 -6.29 17.85
C VAL A 82 -6.54 -6.06 16.39
N SER A 83 -6.78 -4.80 15.99
CA SER A 83 -7.08 -4.45 14.60
C SER A 83 -5.84 -4.45 13.71
N PHE A 84 -4.65 -4.11 14.25
CA PHE A 84 -3.43 -3.90 13.49
C PHE A 84 -3.11 -4.99 12.44
N PRO A 85 -3.14 -6.30 12.75
CA PRO A 85 -2.80 -7.32 11.76
C PRO A 85 -3.76 -7.35 10.57
N VAL A 86 -5.06 -7.16 10.82
CA VAL A 86 -6.11 -7.16 9.80
C VAL A 86 -6.09 -5.84 9.03
N THR A 87 -5.84 -4.72 9.72
CA THR A 87 -5.71 -3.40 9.08
C THR A 87 -4.56 -3.40 8.08
N ILE A 88 -3.38 -3.92 8.45
CA ILE A 88 -2.26 -4.03 7.51
C ILE A 88 -2.57 -4.99 6.35
N TYR A 89 -3.25 -6.10 6.63
CA TYR A 89 -3.61 -7.08 5.61
C TYR A 89 -4.50 -6.51 4.50
N TYR A 90 -5.46 -5.65 4.83
CA TYR A 90 -6.41 -5.09 3.87
C TYR A 90 -6.07 -3.69 3.36
N PHE A 91 -5.54 -2.82 4.22
CA PHE A 91 -5.33 -1.41 3.92
C PHE A 91 -3.87 -1.05 3.68
N HIS A 92 -2.92 -1.93 4.02
CA HIS A 92 -1.49 -1.80 3.73
C HIS A 92 -0.80 -0.56 4.34
N ALA A 93 -1.52 0.26 5.10
CA ALA A 93 -1.02 1.48 5.70
C ALA A 93 -1.59 1.68 7.11
N VAL A 94 -0.74 2.17 8.01
CA VAL A 94 -1.13 2.56 9.37
C VAL A 94 -0.47 3.89 9.70
N HIS A 95 -1.28 4.86 10.14
CA HIS A 95 -0.79 6.15 10.62
C HIS A 95 -0.41 6.04 12.10
N LEU A 96 0.81 6.41 12.48
CA LEU A 96 1.27 6.29 13.87
C LEU A 96 0.49 7.22 14.82
N LEU A 97 -0.02 8.34 14.29
CA LEU A 97 -0.90 9.24 15.05
C LEU A 97 -2.34 8.71 15.21
N SER A 98 -2.69 7.54 14.67
CA SER A 98 -4.03 6.97 14.84
C SER A 98 -4.37 6.74 16.31
N LEU A 99 -3.39 6.35 17.13
CA LEU A 99 -3.60 6.08 18.56
C LEU A 99 -3.98 7.36 19.34
N PRO A 100 -3.18 8.45 19.32
CA PRO A 100 -3.57 9.69 19.97
C PRO A 100 -4.81 10.33 19.35
N ALA A 101 -4.99 10.23 18.02
CA ALA A 101 -6.17 10.74 17.33
C ALA A 101 -7.44 10.01 17.81
N ASN A 102 -7.45 8.68 17.81
CA ASN A 102 -8.59 7.89 18.28
C ASN A 102 -8.89 8.13 19.75
N PHE A 103 -7.85 8.34 20.57
CA PHE A 103 -8.02 8.66 21.99
C PHE A 103 -8.79 9.97 22.20
N LEU A 104 -8.61 10.96 21.33
CA LEU A 104 -9.30 12.25 21.41
C LEU A 104 -10.64 12.25 20.66
N LEU A 105 -10.64 11.75 19.43
CA LEU A 105 -11.76 11.79 18.49
C LEU A 105 -12.89 10.85 18.89
N VAL A 106 -12.58 9.63 19.34
CA VAL A 106 -13.63 8.66 19.68
C VAL A 106 -14.53 9.17 20.82
N PRO A 107 -13.99 9.66 21.95
CA PRO A 107 -14.83 10.28 22.99
C PRO A 107 -15.55 11.54 22.49
N PHE A 108 -14.87 12.41 21.74
CA PHE A 108 -15.46 13.64 21.21
C PHE A 108 -16.67 13.35 20.31
N ILE A 109 -16.53 12.47 19.33
CA ILE A 109 -17.61 12.07 18.43
C ILE A 109 -18.73 11.38 19.23
N SER A 110 -18.39 10.47 20.14
CA SER A 110 -19.38 9.65 20.86
C SER A 110 -20.20 10.44 21.88
N PHE A 111 -19.58 11.37 22.61
CA PHE A 111 -20.25 12.10 23.69
C PHE A 111 -20.79 13.46 23.29
N ILE A 112 -20.31 14.05 22.19
CA ILE A 112 -20.72 15.39 21.76
C ILE A 112 -21.45 15.32 20.42
N VAL A 113 -20.76 14.89 19.36
CA VAL A 113 -21.30 14.97 17.99
C VAL A 113 -22.50 14.05 17.79
N MET A 114 -22.40 12.78 18.20
CA MET A 114 -23.45 11.78 18.01
C MET A 114 -24.75 12.13 18.78
N PRO A 115 -24.70 12.51 20.08
CA PRO A 115 -25.88 12.98 20.79
C PRO A 115 -26.51 14.22 20.18
N LEU A 116 -25.72 15.19 19.71
CA LEU A 116 -26.23 16.37 19.01
C LEU A 116 -26.92 15.99 17.69
N GLY A 117 -26.32 15.09 16.91
CA GLY A 117 -26.93 14.57 15.69
C GLY A 117 -28.26 13.85 15.96
N MET A 118 -28.30 12.99 16.98
CA MET A 118 -29.53 12.30 17.39
C MET A 118 -30.59 13.27 17.91
N ALA A 119 -30.20 14.25 18.72
CA ALA A 119 -31.09 15.30 19.21
C ALA A 119 -31.66 16.13 18.06
N SER A 120 -30.87 16.40 17.02
CA SER A 120 -31.33 17.08 15.82
C SER A 120 -32.42 16.30 15.09
N ILE A 121 -32.26 14.98 14.94
CA ILE A 121 -33.27 14.12 14.31
C ILE A 121 -34.56 14.12 15.13
N VAL A 122 -34.47 13.94 16.45
CA VAL A 122 -35.65 13.87 17.33
C VAL A 122 -36.38 15.22 17.40
N LEU A 123 -35.65 16.32 17.62
CA LEU A 123 -36.24 17.66 17.73
C LEU A 123 -36.76 18.15 16.38
N GLY A 124 -36.06 17.84 15.29
CA GLY A 124 -36.50 18.16 13.94
C GLY A 124 -37.78 17.43 13.53
N ALA A 125 -37.98 16.21 14.03
CA ALA A 125 -39.23 15.46 13.83
C ALA A 125 -40.42 16.10 14.57
N ILE A 126 -40.19 16.78 15.70
CA ILE A 126 -41.22 17.51 16.44
C ILE A 126 -41.51 18.86 15.75
N TRP A 127 -40.45 19.64 15.52
CA TRP A 127 -40.55 20.93 14.85
C TRP A 127 -39.22 21.26 14.19
N LEU A 128 -39.22 21.36 12.86
CA LEU A 128 -38.01 21.48 12.04
C LEU A 128 -37.01 22.55 12.53
N PRO A 129 -37.42 23.77 12.95
CA PRO A 129 -36.51 24.78 13.48
C PRO A 129 -35.73 24.36 14.73
N MET A 130 -36.31 23.51 15.60
CA MET A 130 -35.64 23.03 16.81
C MET A 130 -34.49 22.06 16.49
N GLY A 131 -34.57 21.34 15.37
CA GLY A 131 -33.50 20.47 14.91
C GLY A 131 -32.27 21.21 14.37
N ILE A 132 -32.41 22.48 13.98
CA ILE A 132 -31.35 23.26 13.30
C ILE A 132 -30.19 23.56 14.24
N ILE A 133 -30.46 23.97 15.48
CA ILE A 133 -29.42 24.34 16.45
C ILE A 133 -28.49 23.16 16.75
N PRO A 134 -28.98 21.98 17.19
CA PRO A 134 -28.12 20.82 17.42
C PRO A 134 -27.48 20.31 16.12
N ALA A 135 -28.14 20.43 14.96
CA ALA A 135 -27.51 20.09 13.67
C ALA A 135 -26.29 20.96 13.38
N ARG A 136 -26.40 22.28 13.56
CA ARG A 136 -25.29 23.21 13.34
C ARG A 136 -24.13 22.92 14.29
N MET A 137 -24.43 22.67 15.57
CA MET A 137 -23.40 22.31 16.54
C MET A 137 -22.70 20.99 16.18
N ALA A 138 -23.46 19.96 15.78
CA ALA A 138 -22.90 18.70 15.30
C ALA A 138 -22.05 18.91 14.03
N SER A 139 -22.49 19.76 13.11
CA SER A 139 -21.76 20.10 11.88
C SER A 139 -20.43 20.80 12.17
N ILE A 140 -20.40 21.74 13.11
CA ILE A 140 -19.15 22.41 13.54
C ILE A 140 -18.20 21.38 14.17
N GLY A 141 -18.71 20.50 15.04
CA GLY A 141 -17.90 19.43 15.63
C GLY A 141 -17.33 18.47 14.58
N ASN A 142 -18.12 18.12 13.57
CA ASN A 142 -17.64 17.33 12.44
C ASN A 142 -16.57 18.05 11.63
N GLN A 143 -16.75 19.36 11.37
CA GLN A 143 -15.73 20.14 10.65
C GLN A 143 -14.41 20.12 11.41
N TRP A 144 -14.41 20.37 12.72
CA TRP A 144 -13.18 20.26 13.54
C TRP A 144 -12.57 18.86 13.50
N THR A 145 -13.40 17.82 13.41
CA THR A 145 -12.91 16.45 13.27
C THR A 145 -12.18 16.27 11.94
N PHE A 146 -12.75 16.75 10.84
CA PHE A 146 -12.11 16.69 9.51
C PHE A 146 -10.85 17.53 9.44
N ASP A 147 -10.89 18.78 9.92
CA ASP A 147 -9.72 19.66 9.94
C ASP A 147 -8.56 19.04 10.74
N LEU A 148 -8.87 18.38 11.87
CA LEU A 148 -7.86 17.65 12.63
C LEU A 148 -7.31 16.45 11.86
N ILE A 149 -8.16 15.68 11.17
CA ILE A 149 -7.72 14.54 10.36
C ILE A 149 -6.83 15.02 9.20
N ASP A 150 -7.23 16.07 8.49
CA ASP A 150 -6.45 16.64 7.38
C ASP A 150 -5.11 17.19 7.88
N TRP A 151 -5.09 17.84 9.05
CA TRP A 151 -3.85 18.24 9.70
C TRP A 151 -2.97 17.05 10.07
N LEU A 152 -3.55 15.96 10.58
CA LEU A 152 -2.80 14.74 10.89
C LEU A 152 -2.24 14.06 9.64
N ASP A 153 -2.99 14.04 8.53
CA ASP A 153 -2.59 13.41 7.27
C ASP A 153 -1.45 14.16 6.57
N SER A 154 -1.30 15.47 6.87
CA SER A 154 -0.14 16.25 6.40
C SER A 154 1.21 15.71 6.90
N PHE A 155 1.24 14.91 7.97
CA PHE A 155 2.45 14.28 8.50
C PHE A 155 2.76 12.96 7.80
N VAL A 156 3.04 13.04 6.50
CA VAL A 156 3.28 11.88 5.62
C VAL A 156 4.35 10.92 6.16
N GLY A 157 5.40 11.43 6.83
CA GLY A 157 6.46 10.60 7.44
C GLY A 157 6.03 9.71 8.60
N LEU A 158 4.83 9.93 9.17
CA LEU A 158 4.26 9.11 10.24
C LEU A 158 3.29 8.04 9.71
N ARG A 159 3.03 8.02 8.41
CA ARG A 159 2.30 6.96 7.74
C ARG A 159 3.25 5.82 7.38
N THR A 160 3.04 4.66 7.98
CA THR A 160 3.82 3.45 7.67
C THR A 160 3.09 2.62 6.62
N VAL A 161 3.79 2.24 5.54
CA VAL A 161 3.28 1.34 4.50
C VAL A 161 3.94 -0.03 4.63
N TRP A 162 3.11 -1.07 4.61
CA TRP A 162 3.48 -2.46 4.81
C TRP A 162 3.03 -3.27 3.59
N PRO A 163 3.89 -4.13 3.03
CA PRO A 163 3.44 -5.08 2.01
C PRO A 163 2.37 -5.99 2.62
N GLN A 164 1.49 -6.54 1.78
CA GLN A 164 0.43 -7.41 2.27
C GLN A 164 1.03 -8.64 2.98
N PRO A 165 0.85 -8.79 4.30
CA PRO A 165 1.36 -9.93 5.03
C PRO A 165 0.63 -11.21 4.64
N SER A 166 1.31 -12.34 4.81
CA SER A 166 0.69 -13.66 4.67
C SER A 166 -0.36 -13.90 5.76
N LEU A 167 -1.34 -14.76 5.48
CA LEU A 167 -2.31 -15.20 6.50
C LEU A 167 -1.61 -15.86 7.71
N THR A 168 -0.48 -16.53 7.48
CA THR A 168 0.35 -17.10 8.56
C THR A 168 0.95 -16.03 9.46
N TRP A 169 1.33 -14.88 8.91
CA TRP A 169 1.81 -13.75 9.70
C TRP A 169 0.71 -13.16 10.58
N VAL A 170 -0.51 -13.04 10.04
CA VAL A 170 -1.70 -12.59 10.78
C VAL A 170 -2.05 -13.58 11.90
N ALA A 171 -2.04 -14.88 11.62
CA ALA A 171 -2.28 -15.91 12.64
C ALA A 171 -1.21 -15.88 13.74
N ALA A 172 0.07 -15.73 13.37
CA ALA A 172 1.16 -15.59 14.33
C ALA A 172 0.97 -14.35 15.23
N ALA A 173 0.46 -13.24 14.69
CA ALA A 173 0.13 -12.04 15.46
C ALA A 173 -0.81 -12.36 16.63
N TYR A 174 -1.93 -13.03 16.35
CA TYR A 174 -2.92 -13.39 17.36
C TYR A 174 -2.39 -14.42 18.38
N VAL A 175 -1.51 -15.33 17.95
CA VAL A 175 -0.80 -16.25 18.86
C VAL A 175 0.13 -15.48 19.80
N PHE A 176 0.94 -14.54 19.29
CA PHE A 176 1.80 -13.70 20.13
C PHE A 176 1.00 -12.84 21.11
N MET A 177 -0.13 -12.28 20.68
CA MET A 177 -1.04 -11.55 21.57
C MET A 177 -1.60 -12.46 22.68
N GLY A 178 -2.04 -13.67 22.34
CA GLY A 178 -2.52 -14.68 23.29
C GLY A 178 -1.46 -15.09 24.31
N LEU A 179 -0.23 -15.36 23.87
CA LEU A 179 0.89 -15.65 24.76
C LEU A 179 1.25 -14.45 25.65
N GLY A 180 1.23 -13.25 25.08
CA GLY A 180 1.48 -12.00 25.79
C GLY A 180 0.49 -11.77 26.93
N ILE A 181 -0.81 -12.00 26.68
CA ILE A 181 -1.82 -11.81 27.72
C ILE A 181 -1.77 -12.88 28.81
N VAL A 182 -1.50 -14.14 28.46
CA VAL A 182 -1.28 -15.21 29.46
C VAL A 182 -0.07 -14.88 30.33
N GLY A 183 1.01 -14.37 29.71
CA GLY A 183 2.18 -13.87 30.43
C GLY A 183 1.86 -12.71 31.36
N LEU A 184 1.03 -11.76 30.92
CA LEU A 184 0.61 -10.60 31.70
C LEU A 184 -0.24 -11.00 32.91
N LYS A 185 -1.26 -11.85 32.71
CA LYS A 185 -2.10 -12.37 33.80
C LYS A 185 -1.29 -13.11 34.85
N ARG A 186 -0.37 -14.00 34.42
CA ARG A 186 0.54 -14.72 35.33
C ARG A 186 1.44 -13.76 36.11
N ARG A 187 1.80 -12.61 35.54
CA ARG A 187 2.61 -11.59 36.22
C ARG A 187 1.79 -10.80 37.25
N LEU A 188 0.55 -10.47 36.92
CA LEU A 188 -0.36 -9.74 37.81
C LEU A 188 -0.70 -10.57 39.05
N VAL A 189 -1.12 -11.83 38.87
CA VAL A 189 -1.40 -12.77 39.98
C VAL A 189 -0.19 -12.91 40.91
N ARG A 190 1.02 -13.07 40.36
CA ARG A 190 2.24 -13.16 41.17
C ARG A 190 2.56 -11.89 41.94
N ARG A 191 2.27 -10.72 41.37
CA ARG A 191 2.45 -9.44 42.07
C ARG A 191 1.47 -9.32 43.24
N GLU A 192 0.23 -9.75 43.05
CA GLU A 192 -0.76 -9.80 44.12
C GLU A 192 -0.36 -10.78 45.22
N GLU A 193 0.12 -11.98 44.85
CA GLU A 193 0.67 -12.96 45.80
C GLU A 193 1.85 -12.37 46.59
N GLN A 194 2.84 -11.75 45.93
CA GLN A 194 3.98 -11.11 46.61
C GLN A 194 3.54 -9.99 47.55
N ALA A 195 2.66 -9.09 47.09
CA ALA A 195 2.14 -8.00 47.91
C ALA A 195 1.26 -8.50 49.07
N TRP A 196 0.71 -9.72 48.97
CA TRP A 196 0.00 -10.37 50.07
C TRP A 196 0.99 -10.91 51.12
N TRP A 197 2.09 -11.57 50.69
CA TRP A 197 3.15 -12.04 51.58
C TRP A 197 3.85 -10.87 52.30
N GLU A 198 4.20 -9.80 51.58
CA GLU A 198 4.82 -8.60 52.18
C GLU A 198 3.90 -7.94 53.22
N ARG A 199 2.57 -7.94 52.99
CA ARG A 199 1.59 -7.45 53.97
C ARG A 199 1.51 -8.35 55.21
N GLN A 200 1.51 -9.67 55.03
CA GLN A 200 1.54 -10.64 56.14
C GLN A 200 2.81 -10.49 56.98
N GLU A 201 3.98 -10.35 56.35
CA GLU A 201 5.26 -10.13 57.04
C GLU A 201 5.27 -8.80 57.80
N ALA A 202 4.78 -7.71 57.18
CA ALA A 202 4.67 -6.41 57.83
C ALA A 202 3.70 -6.43 59.03
N GLU A 203 2.55 -7.10 58.90
CA GLU A 203 1.60 -7.28 60.02
C GLU A 203 2.17 -8.17 61.13
N ALA A 204 2.93 -9.21 60.79
CA ALA A 204 3.61 -10.06 61.76
C ALA A 204 4.73 -9.32 62.50
N MET A 205 5.53 -8.50 61.80
CA MET A 205 6.54 -7.63 62.41
C MET A 205 5.92 -6.58 63.33
N ALA A 206 4.82 -5.95 62.90
CA ALA A 206 4.07 -5.01 63.72
C ALA A 206 3.48 -5.66 64.98
N ARG A 207 3.06 -6.93 64.92
CA ARG A 207 2.65 -7.69 66.11
C ARG A 207 3.83 -8.14 66.97
N SER A 208 5.00 -8.41 66.39
CA SER A 208 6.17 -8.82 67.16
C SER A 208 6.83 -7.66 67.89
N ASP A 209 6.76 -6.42 67.37
CA ASP A 209 7.21 -5.22 68.09
C ASP A 209 6.36 -4.95 69.35
N ASP A 210 5.12 -5.45 69.40
CA ASP A 210 4.26 -5.45 70.59
C ASP A 210 4.58 -6.63 71.55
N ILE A 211 5.34 -7.65 71.12
CA ILE A 211 5.53 -8.93 71.83
C ILE A 211 7.02 -9.34 71.96
N THR A 212 8.00 -8.43 71.81
CA THR A 212 9.40 -8.78 72.10
C THR A 212 9.69 -8.88 73.60
N ALA A 213 9.27 -10.01 74.19
CA ALA A 213 10.09 -10.83 75.06
C ALA A 213 10.26 -12.22 74.41
N THR A 214 11.42 -12.42 73.78
CA THR A 214 12.16 -13.69 73.57
C THR A 214 11.41 -14.95 73.15
N VAL A 215 11.53 -15.34 71.86
CA VAL A 215 11.90 -16.71 71.44
C VAL A 215 12.70 -16.64 70.13
N ALA A 216 13.99 -16.99 70.20
CA ALA A 216 14.84 -17.16 69.03
C ALA A 216 14.59 -18.53 68.39
N CYS A 217 13.71 -18.59 67.39
CA CYS A 217 13.59 -19.75 66.52
C CYS A 217 14.52 -19.58 65.32
N ARG A 218 15.55 -20.44 65.21
CA ARG A 218 16.39 -20.55 64.01
C ARG A 218 15.53 -21.06 62.86
N THR A 219 15.15 -20.16 61.96
CA THR A 219 14.65 -20.53 60.64
C THR A 219 15.84 -20.88 59.76
N THR A 220 15.85 -22.12 59.27
CA THR A 220 16.75 -22.57 58.21
C THR A 220 16.43 -21.76 56.95
N GLU A 221 17.33 -20.87 56.57
CA GLU A 221 17.30 -20.18 55.27
C GLU A 221 17.46 -21.22 54.15
N THR A 222 16.35 -21.69 53.58
CA THR A 222 16.39 -22.33 52.27
C THR A 222 16.73 -21.25 51.25
N THR A 223 17.99 -21.25 50.81
CA THR A 223 18.51 -20.39 49.75
C THR A 223 17.81 -20.67 48.42
N VAL A 224 16.67 -20.01 48.17
CA VAL A 224 16.04 -20.00 46.84
C VAL A 224 16.71 -18.92 45.98
N ARG A 225 17.77 -19.27 45.25
CA ARG A 225 18.29 -18.48 44.10
C ARG A 225 18.72 -19.42 42.95
N PRO A 226 18.43 -19.12 41.67
CA PRO A 226 17.50 -18.13 41.12
C PRO A 226 16.62 -18.70 39.97
N ARG A 227 15.29 -18.72 40.15
CA ARG A 227 14.33 -18.74 39.01
C ARG A 227 14.37 -17.44 38.17
N ILE A 228 15.23 -16.48 38.54
CA ILE A 228 15.37 -15.15 37.93
C ILE A 228 16.01 -15.25 36.53
N GLY A 229 17.05 -16.09 36.37
CA GLY A 229 17.76 -16.24 35.09
C GLY A 229 16.86 -16.75 33.97
N ILE A 230 16.13 -17.84 34.22
CA ILE A 230 15.18 -18.43 33.24
C ILE A 230 14.11 -17.41 32.83
N ARG A 231 13.64 -16.55 33.75
CA ARG A 231 12.61 -15.54 33.46
C ARG A 231 13.12 -14.42 32.56
N ILE A 232 14.33 -13.93 32.79
CA ILE A 232 14.94 -12.90 31.94
C ILE A 232 15.15 -13.48 30.53
N VAL A 233 15.66 -14.70 30.43
CA VAL A 233 15.84 -15.40 29.15
C VAL A 233 14.51 -15.56 28.40
N THR A 234 13.44 -16.04 29.06
CA THR A 234 12.12 -16.19 28.38
C THR A 234 11.55 -14.87 27.85
N ARG A 235 11.79 -13.74 28.55
CA ARG A 235 11.35 -12.42 28.08
C ARG A 235 12.15 -11.94 26.89
N ILE A 236 13.48 -12.09 26.96
CA ILE A 236 14.37 -11.73 25.85
C ILE A 236 13.99 -12.54 24.60
N VAL A 237 13.78 -13.85 24.75
CA VAL A 237 13.36 -14.74 23.65
C VAL A 237 12.01 -14.31 23.08
N PHE A 238 11.01 -14.01 23.92
CA PHE A 238 9.71 -13.55 23.45
C PHE A 238 9.79 -12.19 22.72
N THR A 239 10.51 -11.22 23.29
CA THR A 239 10.70 -9.91 22.66
C THR A 239 11.46 -10.03 21.34
N PHE A 240 12.49 -10.88 21.28
CA PHE A 240 13.22 -11.18 20.05
C PHE A 240 12.31 -11.83 19.01
N ALA A 241 11.51 -12.82 19.39
CA ALA A 241 10.55 -13.47 18.49
C ALA A 241 9.51 -12.49 17.92
N VAL A 242 8.98 -11.60 18.75
CA VAL A 242 8.08 -10.52 18.31
C VAL A 242 8.80 -9.56 17.36
N GLY A 243 10.06 -9.20 17.64
CA GLY A 243 10.89 -8.39 16.75
C GLY A 243 11.10 -9.04 15.38
N CYS A 244 11.46 -10.33 15.35
CA CYS A 244 11.59 -11.10 14.11
C CYS A 244 10.26 -11.18 13.34
N TRP A 245 9.13 -11.36 14.05
CA TRP A 245 7.80 -11.34 13.44
C TRP A 245 7.47 -9.98 12.80
N PHE A 246 7.79 -8.87 13.46
CA PHE A 246 7.65 -7.54 12.87
C PHE A 246 8.53 -7.36 11.63
N VAL A 247 9.81 -7.73 11.70
CA VAL A 247 10.73 -7.63 10.54
C VAL A 247 10.24 -8.48 9.38
N TRP A 248 9.73 -9.69 9.64
CA TRP A 248 9.16 -10.57 8.64
C TRP A 248 7.96 -9.95 7.92
N GLY A 249 7.08 -9.25 8.64
CA GLY A 249 5.93 -8.56 8.02
C GLY A 249 6.30 -7.26 7.32
N TYR A 250 7.33 -6.56 7.80
CA TYR A 250 7.75 -5.27 7.24
C TYR A 250 8.50 -5.41 5.91
N GLU A 251 9.09 -6.59 5.67
CA GLU A 251 9.93 -6.92 4.51
C GLU A 251 10.86 -5.78 4.07
N PRO A 252 11.80 -5.35 4.93
CA PRO A 252 12.72 -4.28 4.57
C PRO A 252 13.55 -4.64 3.32
N ALA A 253 13.91 -3.62 2.54
CA ALA A 253 14.58 -3.77 1.25
C ALA A 253 15.86 -4.61 1.30
N TRP A 254 16.61 -4.54 2.41
CA TRP A 254 17.85 -5.31 2.61
C TRP A 254 17.64 -6.84 2.73
N MET A 255 16.41 -7.34 2.89
CA MET A 255 16.15 -8.79 2.91
C MET A 255 16.01 -9.38 1.50
N ASN A 256 15.71 -8.57 0.48
CA ASN A 256 15.53 -9.06 -0.87
C ASN A 256 16.16 -8.11 -1.91
N HIS A 257 17.30 -8.53 -2.43
CA HIS A 257 18.05 -7.84 -3.47
C HIS A 257 17.62 -8.18 -4.89
N SER A 258 16.55 -8.97 -5.09
CA SER A 258 16.00 -9.19 -6.42
C SER A 258 15.31 -7.92 -6.92
N ALA A 259 15.59 -7.51 -8.14
CA ALA A 259 14.83 -6.51 -8.85
C ALA A 259 13.57 -7.11 -9.48
N SER A 260 12.59 -6.27 -9.77
CA SER A 260 11.40 -6.68 -10.51
C SER A 260 10.88 -5.59 -11.43
N VAL A 261 10.43 -5.99 -12.63
CA VAL A 261 9.72 -5.14 -13.58
C VAL A 261 8.32 -5.70 -13.77
N SER A 262 7.29 -4.89 -13.56
CA SER A 262 5.89 -5.32 -13.57
C SER A 262 5.06 -4.46 -14.51
N PHE A 263 4.52 -5.08 -15.56
CA PHE A 263 3.58 -4.47 -16.49
C PHE A 263 2.17 -4.64 -15.94
N LEU A 264 1.66 -3.60 -15.28
CA LEU A 264 0.41 -3.63 -14.55
C LEU A 264 -0.77 -3.69 -15.53
N ASN A 265 -1.73 -4.58 -15.27
CA ASN A 265 -2.94 -4.65 -16.07
C ASN A 265 -3.92 -3.55 -15.65
N VAL A 266 -3.79 -2.38 -16.28
CA VAL A 266 -4.63 -1.19 -16.05
C VAL A 266 -5.85 -1.09 -16.98
N GLY A 267 -6.03 -2.08 -17.86
CA GLY A 267 -6.96 -2.00 -18.99
C GLY A 267 -6.27 -1.42 -20.21
N GLN A 268 -6.83 -0.37 -20.80
CA GLN A 268 -6.19 0.37 -21.89
C GLN A 268 -5.26 1.42 -21.29
N GLY A 269 -4.01 1.46 -21.73
CA GLY A 269 -2.98 2.35 -21.18
C GLY A 269 -1.79 1.60 -20.60
N ASP A 270 -0.83 2.39 -20.12
CA ASP A 270 0.43 1.89 -19.58
C ASP A 270 0.58 2.16 -18.09
N SER A 271 1.09 1.17 -17.36
CA SER A 271 1.69 1.41 -16.07
C SER A 271 2.70 0.31 -15.76
N ILE A 272 3.95 0.71 -15.56
CA ILE A 272 5.08 -0.20 -15.37
C ILE A 272 5.77 0.16 -14.06
N LEU A 273 5.78 -0.79 -13.11
CA LEU A 273 6.47 -0.64 -11.85
C LEU A 273 7.83 -1.34 -11.90
N ILE A 274 8.89 -0.58 -11.70
CA ILE A 274 10.26 -1.08 -11.54
C ILE A 274 10.64 -0.98 -10.06
N ARG A 275 11.03 -2.11 -9.47
CA ARG A 275 11.72 -2.15 -8.18
C ARG A 275 13.14 -2.62 -8.43
N THR A 276 14.10 -1.77 -8.07
CA THR A 276 15.53 -2.07 -8.18
C THR A 276 15.99 -3.07 -7.11
N GLY A 277 17.19 -3.64 -7.28
CA GLY A 277 17.82 -4.52 -6.28
C GLY A 277 18.21 -3.79 -4.99
N GLY A 278 18.37 -2.47 -5.02
CA GLY A 278 18.55 -1.62 -3.84
C GLY A 278 17.24 -1.22 -3.15
N GLY A 279 16.08 -1.57 -3.72
CA GLY A 279 14.77 -1.31 -3.15
C GLY A 279 14.14 0.03 -3.53
N LYS A 280 14.75 0.78 -4.44
CA LYS A 280 14.17 1.98 -5.06
C LYS A 280 13.01 1.61 -5.99
N ASN A 281 11.97 2.44 -6.04
CA ASN A 281 10.77 2.20 -6.83
C ASN A 281 10.57 3.31 -7.87
N ILE A 282 10.40 2.91 -9.13
CA ILE A 282 10.13 3.80 -10.26
C ILE A 282 8.81 3.35 -10.89
N LEU A 283 7.90 4.30 -11.10
CA LEU A 283 6.66 4.07 -11.82
C LEU A 283 6.74 4.79 -13.16
N ILE A 284 6.62 4.05 -14.26
CA ILE A 284 6.50 4.59 -15.61
C ILE A 284 5.03 4.51 -15.99
N ASP A 285 4.40 5.66 -16.15
CA ASP A 285 2.98 5.83 -16.38
C ASP A 285 2.08 5.16 -15.32
N SER A 286 0.81 5.53 -15.33
CA SER A 286 -0.14 5.27 -14.24
C SER A 286 -1.48 4.72 -14.73
N GLY A 287 -1.58 4.40 -16.01
CA GLY A 287 -2.79 3.94 -16.67
C GLY A 287 -3.88 5.00 -16.70
N GLY A 288 -4.98 4.70 -17.37
CA GLY A 288 -6.15 5.57 -17.30
C GLY A 288 -7.41 5.01 -17.90
N THR A 289 -8.51 5.67 -17.58
CA THR A 289 -9.81 5.31 -18.15
C THR A 289 -10.09 6.26 -19.31
N VAL A 290 -9.89 5.80 -20.55
CA VAL A 290 -10.33 6.56 -21.72
C VAL A 290 -11.86 6.62 -21.71
N GLN A 291 -12.41 7.83 -21.58
CA GLN A 291 -13.85 8.07 -21.64
C GLN A 291 -14.20 8.71 -22.98
N PHE A 292 -14.60 7.89 -23.95
CA PHE A 292 -15.21 8.42 -25.16
C PHE A 292 -16.61 8.95 -24.83
N ARG A 293 -16.75 10.27 -24.65
CA ARG A 293 -18.05 10.92 -24.46
C ARG A 293 -18.28 11.99 -25.52
N LYS A 294 -19.52 12.07 -26.00
CA LYS A 294 -20.00 13.18 -26.82
C LYS A 294 -20.54 14.29 -25.91
N ALA A 295 -20.41 15.54 -26.35
CA ALA A 295 -21.03 16.68 -25.67
C ALA A 295 -22.54 16.44 -25.51
N GLY A 296 -23.06 16.58 -24.28
CA GLY A 296 -24.48 16.34 -23.94
C GLY A 296 -24.79 15.04 -23.20
N GLU A 297 -23.86 14.09 -23.08
CA GLU A 297 -24.10 12.79 -22.41
C GLU A 297 -23.82 12.78 -20.89
N GLN A 298 -23.94 13.93 -20.22
CA GLN A 298 -23.60 14.07 -18.78
C GLN A 298 -24.42 13.13 -17.88
N TRP A 299 -25.64 12.77 -18.30
CA TRP A 299 -26.52 11.83 -17.58
C TRP A 299 -25.97 10.39 -17.51
N LYS A 300 -25.05 10.00 -18.41
CA LYS A 300 -24.35 8.70 -18.37
C LYS A 300 -23.20 8.67 -17.37
N THR A 301 -22.90 9.79 -16.71
CA THR A 301 -21.84 9.88 -15.71
C THR A 301 -22.29 9.17 -14.44
N ARG A 302 -21.63 8.05 -14.11
CA ARG A 302 -21.82 7.39 -12.82
C ARG A 302 -21.49 8.39 -11.71
N ARG A 303 -22.27 8.35 -10.62
CA ARG A 303 -22.02 9.17 -9.43
C ARG A 303 -20.61 8.96 -8.85
N ASP A 304 -20.06 7.74 -8.98
CA ASP A 304 -18.67 7.42 -8.65
C ASP A 304 -17.99 6.73 -9.85
N PRO A 305 -17.30 7.47 -10.74
CA PRO A 305 -16.62 6.88 -11.89
C PRO A 305 -15.48 5.95 -11.45
N TYR A 306 -15.15 4.97 -12.29
CA TYR A 306 -13.98 4.13 -12.05
C TYR A 306 -12.73 4.92 -12.43
N GLU A 307 -11.83 5.11 -11.46
CA GLU A 307 -10.56 5.78 -11.62
C GLU A 307 -9.45 4.75 -11.36
N VAL A 308 -8.65 4.48 -12.40
CA VAL A 308 -7.56 3.48 -12.37
C VAL A 308 -6.59 3.77 -11.22
N GLY A 309 -6.22 5.03 -11.02
CA GLY A 309 -5.34 5.47 -9.94
C GLY A 309 -5.81 5.03 -8.56
N ARG A 310 -6.99 5.53 -8.14
CA ARG A 310 -7.55 5.29 -6.81
C ARG A 310 -8.00 3.85 -6.56
N LYS A 311 -8.52 3.15 -7.59
CA LYS A 311 -9.13 1.82 -7.45
C LYS A 311 -8.19 0.65 -7.77
N LEU A 312 -7.07 0.90 -8.47
CA LEU A 312 -6.13 -0.15 -8.87
C LEU A 312 -4.69 0.19 -8.48
N ILE A 313 -4.13 1.28 -9.02
CA ILE A 313 -2.69 1.58 -8.89
C ILE A 313 -2.29 1.79 -7.43
N VAL A 314 -2.92 2.74 -6.73
CA VAL A 314 -2.55 3.06 -5.35
C VAL A 314 -2.70 1.84 -4.43
N PRO A 315 -3.83 1.10 -4.41
CA PRO A 315 -3.94 -0.12 -3.62
C PRO A 315 -2.87 -1.17 -3.97
N LEU A 316 -2.54 -1.34 -5.26
CA LEU A 316 -1.57 -2.33 -5.72
C LEU A 316 -0.14 -1.98 -5.32
N LEU A 317 0.24 -0.70 -5.41
CA LEU A 317 1.55 -0.20 -4.97
C LEU A 317 1.70 -0.35 -3.46
N LEU A 318 0.69 0.05 -2.68
CA LEU A 318 0.70 -0.12 -1.22
C LEU A 318 0.77 -1.61 -0.83
N LYS A 319 0.00 -2.47 -1.51
CA LYS A 319 0.04 -3.94 -1.35
C LYS A 319 1.44 -4.53 -1.55
N ARG A 320 2.26 -3.93 -2.43
CA ARG A 320 3.66 -4.33 -2.69
C ARG A 320 4.66 -3.70 -1.72
N GLY A 321 4.18 -2.91 -0.76
CA GLY A 321 5.02 -2.20 0.19
C GLY A 321 5.78 -1.03 -0.44
N VAL A 322 5.27 -0.46 -1.54
CA VAL A 322 5.83 0.77 -2.12
C VAL A 322 5.50 1.93 -1.18
N ARG A 323 6.52 2.41 -0.47
CA ARG A 323 6.41 3.47 0.54
C ARG A 323 6.56 4.86 -0.07
N GLU A 324 7.38 4.95 -1.09
CA GLU A 324 7.70 6.15 -1.85
C GLU A 324 8.11 5.71 -3.27
N LEU A 325 7.96 6.63 -4.22
CA LEU A 325 8.51 6.51 -5.56
C LEU A 325 9.74 7.42 -5.67
N ASP A 326 10.87 6.83 -6.04
CA ASP A 326 12.09 7.57 -6.33
C ASP A 326 11.93 8.39 -7.63
N ALA A 327 11.18 7.86 -8.60
CA ALA A 327 10.76 8.60 -9.77
C ALA A 327 9.35 8.17 -10.24
N LEU A 328 8.56 9.16 -10.63
CA LEU A 328 7.38 9.00 -11.46
C LEU A 328 7.73 9.49 -12.86
N VAL A 329 7.77 8.59 -13.84
CA VAL A 329 8.01 8.93 -15.25
C VAL A 329 6.67 9.01 -15.95
N LEU A 330 6.36 10.15 -16.54
CA LEU A 330 5.20 10.34 -17.41
C LEU A 330 5.71 10.45 -18.84
N THR A 331 5.47 9.43 -19.66
CA THR A 331 6.01 9.38 -21.02
C THR A 331 5.45 10.51 -21.88
N HIS A 332 4.16 10.79 -21.73
CA HIS A 332 3.42 11.93 -22.28
C HIS A 332 2.14 12.16 -21.46
N PHE A 333 1.37 13.22 -21.72
CA PHE A 333 0.22 13.61 -20.89
C PHE A 333 -1.15 13.14 -21.40
N ASP A 334 -1.21 12.00 -22.10
CA ASP A 334 -2.49 11.42 -22.50
C ASP A 334 -3.15 10.63 -21.37
N ALA A 335 -4.47 10.58 -21.43
CA ALA A 335 -5.31 10.18 -20.30
C ALA A 335 -5.09 8.72 -19.89
N ASP A 336 -4.73 7.84 -20.81
CA ASP A 336 -4.39 6.44 -20.62
C ASP A 336 -2.97 6.20 -20.07
N HIS A 337 -2.14 7.24 -19.99
CA HIS A 337 -0.83 7.21 -19.34
C HIS A 337 -0.86 7.90 -17.97
N ILE A 338 -1.47 9.08 -17.87
CA ILE A 338 -1.45 9.89 -16.63
C ILE A 338 -2.70 9.76 -15.77
N GLY A 339 -3.70 8.99 -16.21
CA GLY A 339 -5.02 8.92 -15.57
C GLY A 339 -5.00 8.47 -14.12
N GLY A 340 -3.96 7.75 -13.68
CA GLY A 340 -3.75 7.39 -12.28
C GLY A 340 -2.77 8.28 -11.52
N ALA A 341 -2.05 9.18 -12.19
CA ALA A 341 -0.92 9.92 -11.63
C ALA A 341 -1.34 10.87 -10.50
N GLN A 342 -2.51 11.50 -10.63
CA GLN A 342 -3.05 12.37 -9.58
C GLN A 342 -3.27 11.60 -8.29
N ALA A 343 -3.93 10.44 -8.35
CA ALA A 343 -4.15 9.60 -7.16
C ALA A 343 -2.83 9.11 -6.56
N VAL A 344 -1.81 8.85 -7.40
CA VAL A 344 -0.46 8.51 -6.92
C VAL A 344 0.15 9.67 -6.15
N LEU A 345 0.18 10.90 -6.69
CA LEU A 345 0.70 12.07 -5.99
C LEU A 345 -0.04 12.37 -4.68
N ASP A 346 -1.36 12.17 -4.67
CA ASP A 346 -2.19 12.42 -3.49
C ASP A 346 -1.96 11.38 -2.37
N ASN A 347 -1.48 10.17 -2.68
CA ASN A 347 -1.44 9.06 -1.73
C ASN A 347 -0.06 8.46 -1.47
N ILE A 348 0.92 8.65 -2.35
CA ILE A 348 2.25 8.04 -2.29
C ILE A 348 3.28 9.16 -2.49
N PRO A 349 4.24 9.33 -1.57
CA PRO A 349 5.34 10.27 -1.74
C PRO A 349 6.11 10.01 -3.03
N VAL A 350 6.35 11.06 -3.81
CA VAL A 350 7.15 11.00 -5.05
C VAL A 350 8.33 11.95 -4.90
N ARG A 351 9.55 11.45 -5.10
CA ARG A 351 10.77 12.24 -4.95
C ARG A 351 11.10 13.07 -6.18
N THR A 352 10.73 12.59 -7.36
CA THR A 352 11.06 13.25 -8.63
C THR A 352 10.04 12.89 -9.70
N LEU A 353 9.64 13.89 -10.48
CA LEU A 353 8.80 13.72 -11.66
C LEU A 353 9.69 13.85 -12.91
N LEU A 354 9.63 12.87 -13.81
CA LEU A 354 10.31 12.90 -15.10
C LEU A 354 9.25 12.95 -16.20
N PHE A 355 9.42 13.83 -17.18
CA PHE A 355 8.47 13.98 -18.28
C PHE A 355 9.20 14.41 -19.56
N ASN A 356 8.50 14.38 -20.70
CA ASN A 356 9.07 14.67 -22.01
C ASN A 356 9.40 16.15 -22.32
N GLY A 357 9.21 17.07 -21.37
CA GLY A 357 9.48 18.49 -21.58
C GLY A 357 8.37 19.29 -22.25
N THR A 358 7.23 18.67 -22.59
CA THR A 358 6.08 19.35 -23.20
C THR A 358 4.85 19.23 -22.29
N VAL A 359 3.89 20.15 -22.37
CA VAL A 359 2.68 20.14 -21.50
C VAL A 359 1.42 20.19 -22.35
N LYS A 360 0.41 19.43 -21.94
CA LYS A 360 -0.92 19.46 -22.56
C LYS A 360 -1.84 20.42 -21.81
N ASP A 361 -2.51 21.33 -22.52
CA ASP A 361 -3.48 22.27 -21.93
C ASP A 361 -4.80 21.53 -21.60
N SER A 362 -4.78 20.81 -20.49
CA SER A 362 -5.96 20.13 -19.96
C SER A 362 -6.10 20.35 -18.46
N PRO A 363 -7.33 20.47 -17.93
CA PRO A 363 -7.56 20.66 -16.50
C PRO A 363 -6.92 19.56 -15.63
N GLY A 364 -6.86 18.33 -16.13
CA GLY A 364 -6.24 17.20 -15.44
C GLY A 364 -4.73 17.36 -15.30
N VAL A 365 -4.05 17.74 -16.39
CA VAL A 365 -2.60 17.95 -16.40
C VAL A 365 -2.21 19.16 -15.57
N LEU A 366 -2.94 20.27 -15.70
CA LEU A 366 -2.68 21.48 -14.90
C LEU A 366 -2.82 21.19 -13.40
N LYS A 367 -3.86 20.45 -13.00
CA LYS A 367 -4.04 20.03 -11.61
C LYS A 367 -2.87 19.15 -11.14
N LEU A 368 -2.46 18.17 -11.95
CA LEU A 368 -1.35 17.28 -11.65
C LEU A 368 -0.04 18.06 -11.38
N LEU A 369 0.29 19.00 -12.28
CA LEU A 369 1.48 19.85 -12.15
C LEU A 369 1.38 20.81 -10.95
N GLN A 370 0.19 21.34 -10.66
CA GLN A 370 -0.05 22.15 -9.46
C GLN A 370 0.15 21.34 -8.18
N THR A 371 -0.35 20.10 -8.13
CA THR A 371 -0.12 19.19 -7.00
C THR A 371 1.37 18.88 -6.83
N ALA A 372 2.08 18.59 -7.93
CA ALA A 372 3.52 18.36 -7.89
C ALA A 372 4.29 19.58 -7.36
N THR A 373 3.91 20.77 -7.82
CA THR A 373 4.51 22.04 -7.39
C THR A 373 4.22 22.33 -5.92
N ALA A 374 2.97 22.16 -5.47
CA ALA A 374 2.58 22.34 -4.07
C ALA A 374 3.30 21.35 -3.13
N GLY A 375 3.56 20.14 -3.62
CA GLY A 375 4.36 19.11 -2.93
C GLY A 375 5.87 19.33 -2.96
N ASN A 376 6.36 20.40 -3.61
CA ASN A 376 7.78 20.66 -3.86
C ASN A 376 8.51 19.48 -4.53
N ILE A 377 7.81 18.78 -5.43
CA ILE A 377 8.37 17.65 -6.17
C ILE A 377 9.15 18.22 -7.38
N PRO A 378 10.48 18.01 -7.47
CA PRO A 378 11.25 18.46 -8.61
C PRO A 378 10.79 17.72 -9.88
N ALA A 379 10.54 18.48 -10.95
CA ALA A 379 10.14 17.97 -12.24
C ALA A 379 11.25 18.24 -13.28
N TYR A 380 11.70 17.20 -13.98
CA TYR A 380 12.73 17.30 -15.00
C TYR A 380 12.20 16.88 -16.37
N ALA A 381 12.39 17.76 -17.35
CA ALA A 381 12.26 17.43 -18.76
C ALA A 381 13.45 16.53 -19.15
N VAL A 382 13.17 15.29 -19.51
CA VAL A 382 14.21 14.34 -19.91
C VAL A 382 14.44 14.37 -21.41
N HIS A 383 15.67 14.13 -21.82
CA HIS A 383 16.06 14.03 -23.22
C HIS A 383 17.20 13.03 -23.41
N ALA A 384 17.49 12.69 -24.66
CA ALA A 384 18.55 11.78 -25.05
C ALA A 384 19.91 12.19 -24.45
N LEU A 385 20.74 11.20 -24.12
CA LEU A 385 22.03 11.32 -23.41
C LEU A 385 21.93 11.64 -21.91
N MET A 386 20.73 11.68 -21.34
CA MET A 386 20.59 11.68 -19.89
C MET A 386 20.71 10.24 -19.37
N ASP A 387 21.79 9.99 -18.65
CA ASP A 387 22.07 8.72 -18.01
C ASP A 387 21.84 8.83 -16.50
N TRP A 388 21.07 7.90 -15.95
CA TRP A 388 20.81 7.82 -14.53
C TRP A 388 21.17 6.44 -13.98
N ILE A 389 22.26 6.41 -13.20
CA ILE A 389 22.57 5.25 -12.36
C ILE A 389 21.68 5.34 -11.12
N VAL A 390 20.61 4.55 -11.10
CA VAL A 390 19.63 4.54 -10.03
C VAL A 390 20.26 3.94 -8.77
N ASP A 391 20.88 2.77 -8.90
CA ASP A 391 21.68 2.11 -7.86
C ASP A 391 22.66 1.10 -8.49
N GLU A 392 23.34 0.28 -7.68
CA GLU A 392 24.29 -0.73 -8.15
C GLU A 392 23.66 -1.79 -9.09
N SER A 393 22.34 -1.96 -9.02
CA SER A 393 21.62 -2.96 -9.81
C SER A 393 21.01 -2.42 -11.08
N THR A 394 20.69 -1.12 -11.14
CA THR A 394 19.83 -0.53 -12.18
C THR A 394 20.40 0.78 -12.71
N ALA A 395 20.52 0.86 -14.04
CA ALA A 395 20.84 2.07 -14.78
C ALA A 395 19.78 2.34 -15.85
N ILE A 396 19.46 3.61 -16.07
CA ILE A 396 18.47 4.08 -17.04
C ILE A 396 19.17 5.04 -17.99
N ARG A 397 19.05 4.78 -19.29
CA ARG A 397 19.44 5.68 -20.37
C ARG A 397 18.18 6.25 -21.00
N VAL A 398 18.10 7.57 -21.13
CA VAL A 398 17.04 8.21 -21.91
C VAL A 398 17.49 8.23 -23.37
N LEU A 399 16.69 7.66 -24.27
CA LEU A 399 16.96 7.64 -25.71
C LEU A 399 16.23 8.76 -26.46
N TYR A 400 15.10 9.22 -25.92
CA TYR A 400 14.23 10.21 -26.58
C TYR A 400 13.33 10.91 -25.54
N PRO A 401 12.87 12.17 -25.74
CA PRO A 401 13.11 13.09 -26.88
C PRO A 401 14.57 13.38 -27.19
N MET A 402 14.90 13.74 -28.44
CA MET A 402 16.26 14.13 -28.78
C MET A 402 16.73 15.36 -28.01
N THR A 403 18.04 15.46 -27.80
CA THR A 403 18.65 16.60 -27.11
C THR A 403 18.28 17.90 -27.84
N PRO A 404 17.72 18.91 -27.16
CA PRO A 404 17.40 20.19 -27.79
C PRO A 404 18.64 20.80 -28.46
N ALA A 405 18.44 21.42 -29.63
CA ALA A 405 19.55 22.03 -30.37
C ALA A 405 20.22 23.14 -29.53
N VAL A 406 21.55 23.23 -29.61
CA VAL A 406 22.31 24.29 -28.91
C VAL A 406 21.84 25.66 -29.41
N GLY A 407 21.21 26.44 -28.54
CA GLY A 407 20.63 27.76 -28.85
C GLY A 407 19.11 27.82 -28.96
N SER A 408 18.40 26.69 -28.89
CA SER A 408 16.97 26.70 -28.53
C SER A 408 16.83 27.15 -27.07
N ASP A 409 15.73 27.83 -26.73
CA ASP A 409 15.38 28.11 -25.34
C ASP A 409 15.08 26.78 -24.61
N ALA A 410 16.12 26.06 -24.20
CA ALA A 410 16.04 24.76 -23.53
C ALA A 410 15.27 24.81 -22.20
N ASN A 411 14.94 26.01 -21.73
CA ASN A 411 14.12 26.28 -20.55
C ASN A 411 12.64 26.58 -20.89
N GLN A 412 12.25 26.62 -22.16
CA GLN A 412 10.87 26.91 -22.56
C GLN A 412 10.09 25.60 -22.77
N ILE A 413 9.10 25.38 -21.92
CA ILE A 413 8.16 24.26 -22.04
C ILE A 413 7.14 24.61 -23.14
N SER A 414 7.03 23.78 -24.17
CA SER A 414 6.02 23.92 -25.23
C SER A 414 4.67 23.37 -24.77
N ILE A 415 3.59 23.95 -25.31
CA ILE A 415 2.23 23.42 -25.14
C ILE A 415 1.87 22.62 -26.37
N GLU A 416 1.64 21.32 -26.21
CA GLU A 416 1.39 20.38 -27.30
C GLU A 416 0.15 19.54 -26.98
N ASN A 417 -0.76 19.41 -27.95
CA ASN A 417 -1.99 18.63 -27.79
C ASN A 417 -1.82 17.15 -28.14
N ASP A 418 -0.97 16.87 -29.14
CA ASP A 418 -0.51 15.54 -29.52
C ASP A 418 0.95 15.44 -29.09
N GLN A 419 1.25 14.47 -28.24
CA GLN A 419 2.55 14.34 -27.58
C GLN A 419 3.17 12.95 -27.80
N ASN A 420 2.54 12.10 -28.62
CA ASN A 420 2.98 10.74 -28.85
C ASN A 420 4.38 10.72 -29.47
N GLU A 421 4.62 11.60 -30.45
CA GLU A 421 5.91 11.84 -31.10
C GLU A 421 6.98 12.46 -30.18
N SER A 422 6.59 12.84 -28.96
CA SER A 422 7.47 13.35 -27.91
C SER A 422 7.52 12.36 -26.73
N SER A 423 7.12 11.09 -26.88
CA SER A 423 7.09 10.12 -25.77
C SER A 423 8.48 9.87 -25.19
N VAL A 424 8.62 9.85 -23.86
CA VAL A 424 9.89 9.45 -23.23
C VAL A 424 10.23 7.98 -23.55
N VAL A 425 11.42 7.76 -24.12
CA VAL A 425 11.96 6.42 -24.37
C VAL A 425 13.09 6.11 -23.39
N LEU A 426 12.93 5.03 -22.62
CA LEU A 426 13.90 4.58 -21.64
C LEU A 426 14.51 3.22 -22.02
N TYR A 427 15.84 3.17 -22.05
CA TYR A 427 16.63 1.95 -22.08
C TYR A 427 17.11 1.62 -20.66
N VAL A 428 16.59 0.56 -20.06
CA VAL A 428 16.86 0.21 -18.66
C VAL A 428 17.66 -1.08 -18.58
N THR A 429 18.78 -1.03 -17.86
CA THR A 429 19.62 -2.19 -17.58
C THR A 429 19.50 -2.57 -16.11
N ILE A 430 19.12 -3.81 -15.82
CA ILE A 430 18.92 -4.35 -14.46
C ILE A 430 19.70 -5.65 -14.31
N PHE A 431 20.75 -5.67 -13.48
CA PHE A 431 21.65 -6.82 -13.31
C PHE A 431 22.06 -7.46 -14.67
N GLY A 432 22.37 -6.61 -15.65
CA GLY A 432 22.77 -7.02 -17.00
C GLY A 432 21.62 -7.40 -17.96
N ARG A 433 20.36 -7.38 -17.51
CA ARG A 433 19.17 -7.58 -18.36
C ARG A 433 18.66 -6.26 -18.92
N THR A 434 18.17 -6.27 -20.14
CA THR A 434 17.84 -5.05 -20.89
C THR A 434 16.35 -4.94 -21.19
N PHE A 435 15.79 -3.77 -20.87
CA PHE A 435 14.38 -3.43 -21.08
C PHE A 435 14.28 -2.15 -21.89
N LEU A 436 13.38 -2.11 -22.86
CA LEU A 436 13.09 -0.92 -23.65
C LEU A 436 11.64 -0.49 -23.43
N PHE A 437 11.45 0.74 -22.97
CA PHE A 437 10.15 1.36 -22.68
C PHE A 437 9.97 2.61 -23.56
N PRO A 438 9.31 2.49 -24.70
CA PRO A 438 9.23 3.55 -25.71
C PRO A 438 8.01 4.47 -25.55
N GLY A 439 7.16 4.25 -24.55
CA GLY A 439 5.87 4.93 -24.45
C GLY A 439 5.04 4.69 -25.71
N ASP A 440 4.48 5.77 -26.27
CA ASP A 440 3.62 5.74 -27.45
C ASP A 440 4.28 6.41 -28.65
N LEU A 441 5.61 6.35 -28.71
CA LEU A 441 6.38 6.84 -29.85
C LEU A 441 5.95 6.16 -31.16
N GLU A 442 5.82 6.95 -32.22
CA GLU A 442 5.46 6.46 -33.54
C GLU A 442 6.70 6.29 -34.45
N GLU A 443 6.46 5.85 -35.69
CA GLU A 443 7.47 5.52 -36.70
C GLU A 443 8.60 6.57 -36.85
N SER A 444 8.28 7.87 -36.77
CA SER A 444 9.27 8.93 -36.99
C SER A 444 10.35 8.97 -35.90
N GLY A 445 9.95 8.86 -34.64
CA GLY A 445 10.88 8.80 -33.51
C GLY A 445 11.64 7.48 -33.44
N GLU A 446 11.02 6.36 -33.85
CA GLU A 446 11.69 5.06 -33.96
C GLU A 446 12.88 5.12 -34.93
N GLU A 447 12.68 5.71 -36.11
CA GLU A 447 13.73 5.88 -37.11
C GLU A 447 14.89 6.73 -36.57
N GLU A 448 14.58 7.85 -35.93
CA GLU A 448 15.60 8.78 -35.42
C GLU A 448 16.49 8.14 -34.34
N ILE A 449 15.89 7.38 -33.42
CA ILE A 449 16.63 6.63 -32.40
C ILE A 449 17.50 5.55 -33.04
N VAL A 450 16.97 4.77 -33.99
CA VAL A 450 17.74 3.69 -34.64
C VAL A 450 18.91 4.27 -35.42
N VAL A 451 18.70 5.34 -36.20
CA VAL A 451 19.78 6.00 -36.95
C VAL A 451 20.89 6.48 -36.02
N ARG A 452 20.51 7.08 -34.88
CA ARG A 452 21.46 7.56 -33.88
C ARG A 452 22.24 6.42 -33.21
N GLU A 453 21.54 5.45 -32.62
CA GLU A 453 22.20 4.35 -31.90
C GLU A 453 23.05 3.48 -32.84
N ALA A 454 22.61 3.30 -34.10
CA ALA A 454 23.42 2.63 -35.13
C ALA A 454 24.70 3.43 -35.48
N SER A 455 24.60 4.76 -35.55
CA SER A 455 25.76 5.64 -35.81
C SER A 455 26.77 5.63 -34.67
N ASP A 456 26.29 5.64 -33.42
CA ASP A 456 27.17 5.57 -32.24
C ASP A 456 27.86 4.21 -32.13
N THR A 457 27.16 3.13 -32.49
CA THR A 457 27.72 1.76 -32.46
C THR A 457 28.83 1.56 -33.50
N LEU A 458 28.73 2.20 -34.66
CA LEU A 458 29.78 2.18 -35.70
C LEU A 458 31.12 2.75 -35.21
N ASN A 459 31.10 3.61 -34.18
CA ASN A 459 32.30 4.22 -33.62
C ASN A 459 32.96 3.38 -32.52
N ASP A 460 32.26 2.44 -31.88
CA ASP A 460 32.73 1.77 -30.65
C ASP A 460 32.66 0.22 -30.66
N VAL A 461 32.13 -0.43 -31.71
CA VAL A 461 31.97 -1.92 -31.71
C VAL A 461 32.46 -2.62 -32.97
N LYS A 462 33.01 -3.82 -32.77
CA LYS A 462 33.43 -4.79 -33.78
C LYS A 462 32.28 -5.08 -34.79
N PRO A 463 32.57 -5.23 -36.10
CA PRO A 463 31.57 -5.61 -37.09
C PRO A 463 30.85 -6.91 -36.68
N GLY A 464 29.52 -6.84 -36.51
CA GLY A 464 28.66 -8.01 -36.25
C GLY A 464 28.04 -8.15 -34.85
N ALA A 465 28.16 -7.14 -33.96
CA ALA A 465 27.42 -7.14 -32.70
C ALA A 465 25.92 -6.89 -32.95
N VAL A 466 25.08 -7.81 -32.50
CA VAL A 466 23.61 -7.71 -32.59
C VAL A 466 23.08 -6.98 -31.35
N HIS A 467 22.36 -5.87 -31.53
CA HIS A 467 21.68 -5.17 -30.43
C HIS A 467 20.44 -5.96 -30.00
N ARG A 468 20.63 -7.03 -29.23
CA ARG A 468 19.52 -7.84 -28.72
C ARG A 468 19.08 -7.35 -27.35
N ILE A 469 17.80 -6.98 -27.21
CA ILE A 469 17.18 -6.68 -25.90
C ILE A 469 16.40 -7.87 -25.32
N ASP A 470 16.33 -7.97 -23.99
CA ASP A 470 15.59 -9.05 -23.33
C ASP A 470 14.06 -8.81 -23.40
N VAL A 471 13.60 -7.58 -23.12
CA VAL A 471 12.16 -7.25 -23.08
C VAL A 471 11.87 -5.90 -23.71
N LEU A 472 10.94 -5.86 -24.66
CA LEU A 472 10.38 -4.64 -25.25
C LEU A 472 8.95 -4.41 -24.73
N LYS A 473 8.58 -3.17 -24.38
CA LYS A 473 7.17 -2.75 -24.35
C LYS A 473 6.76 -2.36 -25.76
N ALA A 474 5.75 -3.01 -26.33
CA ALA A 474 5.24 -2.63 -27.65
C ALA A 474 4.71 -1.19 -27.63
N GLU A 475 5.21 -0.37 -28.53
CA GLU A 475 4.86 1.03 -28.71
C GLU A 475 3.36 1.21 -28.93
N HIS A 476 2.77 2.26 -28.34
CA HIS A 476 1.39 2.69 -28.63
C HIS A 476 0.37 1.54 -28.56
N HIS A 477 0.52 0.68 -27.57
CA HIS A 477 -0.31 -0.51 -27.32
C HIS A 477 -0.34 -1.53 -28.48
N GLY A 478 0.64 -1.47 -29.39
CA GLY A 478 0.65 -2.23 -30.64
C GLY A 478 -0.18 -1.56 -31.75
N SER A 479 -0.09 -0.24 -31.87
CA SER A 479 -0.68 0.51 -32.99
C SER A 479 0.02 0.18 -34.31
N LYS A 480 -0.70 0.31 -35.42
CA LYS A 480 -0.13 0.12 -36.76
C LYS A 480 0.94 1.16 -37.13
N THR A 481 0.93 2.31 -36.46
CA THR A 481 1.85 3.45 -36.65
C THR A 481 3.16 3.28 -35.88
N SER A 482 3.32 2.18 -35.16
CA SER A 482 4.46 1.93 -34.29
C SER A 482 4.92 0.47 -34.40
N THR A 483 5.98 0.11 -33.68
CA THR A 483 6.65 -1.18 -33.75
C THR A 483 7.00 -1.51 -35.21
N THR A 484 7.76 -0.62 -35.85
CA THR A 484 8.11 -0.73 -37.27
C THR A 484 9.07 -1.92 -37.51
N PRO A 485 9.16 -2.41 -38.76
CA PRO A 485 10.15 -3.43 -39.10
C PRO A 485 11.60 -3.00 -38.82
N LEU A 486 11.91 -1.72 -39.01
CA LEU A 486 13.23 -1.16 -38.68
C LEU A 486 13.53 -1.32 -37.19
N TRP A 487 12.56 -0.97 -36.35
CA TRP A 487 12.67 -1.05 -34.90
C TRP A 487 12.87 -2.48 -34.38
N THR A 488 12.04 -3.42 -34.83
CA THR A 488 12.12 -4.82 -34.40
C THR A 488 13.39 -5.52 -34.92
N THR A 489 13.87 -5.13 -36.10
CA THR A 489 15.11 -5.68 -36.69
C THR A 489 16.36 -5.10 -36.03
N TYR A 490 16.33 -3.85 -35.58
CA TYR A 490 17.46 -3.25 -34.88
C TYR A 490 17.61 -3.82 -33.46
N TRP A 491 16.52 -3.80 -32.66
CA TRP A 491 16.55 -4.20 -31.26
C TRP A 491 16.40 -5.71 -31.00
N LEU A 492 15.93 -6.48 -32.00
CA LEU A 492 15.74 -7.93 -31.96
C LEU A 492 15.25 -8.46 -30.59
N PRO A 493 14.09 -7.98 -30.12
CA PRO A 493 13.61 -8.28 -28.77
C PRO A 493 13.37 -9.77 -28.59
N ARG A 494 13.82 -10.33 -27.47
CA ARG A 494 13.53 -11.72 -27.11
C ARG A 494 12.07 -11.90 -26.70
N GLU A 495 11.54 -10.94 -25.96
CA GLU A 495 10.14 -10.91 -25.53
C GLU A 495 9.57 -9.51 -25.72
N THR A 496 8.29 -9.44 -26.05
CA THR A 496 7.56 -8.18 -26.20
C THR A 496 6.30 -8.22 -25.35
N VAL A 497 6.11 -7.22 -24.50
CA VAL A 497 4.91 -7.02 -23.69
C VAL A 497 4.04 -5.95 -24.31
N ILE A 498 2.78 -6.26 -24.54
CA ILE A 498 1.77 -5.33 -25.05
C ILE A 498 0.79 -5.03 -23.91
N SER A 499 0.87 -3.81 -23.37
CA SER A 499 -0.14 -3.28 -22.45
C SER A 499 -1.38 -2.89 -23.25
N VAL A 500 -2.46 -3.63 -23.09
CA VAL A 500 -3.69 -3.46 -23.86
C VAL A 500 -4.91 -3.98 -23.08
N GLY A 501 -6.06 -3.35 -23.31
CA GLY A 501 -7.34 -3.77 -22.73
C GLY A 501 -8.10 -4.79 -23.60
N ALA A 502 -8.77 -5.77 -22.97
CA ALA A 502 -9.46 -6.88 -23.66
C ALA A 502 -10.57 -6.45 -24.64
N ASN A 503 -11.19 -5.29 -24.41
CA ASN A 503 -12.25 -4.73 -25.26
C ASN A 503 -11.93 -3.27 -25.59
N ASN A 504 -10.70 -3.00 -26.03
CA ASN A 504 -10.32 -1.64 -26.43
C ASN A 504 -10.99 -1.28 -27.77
N PHE A 505 -11.46 -0.03 -27.88
CA PHE A 505 -12.16 0.46 -29.07
C PHE A 505 -11.23 0.83 -30.22
N TYR A 506 -9.92 0.83 -29.97
CA TYR A 506 -8.89 1.21 -30.94
C TYR A 506 -8.52 0.06 -31.90
N GLY A 507 -8.86 -1.18 -31.55
CA GLY A 507 -8.49 -2.36 -32.33
C GLY A 507 -7.03 -2.77 -32.13
N HIS A 508 -6.43 -2.40 -31.00
CA HIS A 508 -5.07 -2.79 -30.62
C HIS A 508 -5.05 -4.15 -29.91
N PRO A 509 -3.96 -4.92 -29.97
CA PRO A 509 -2.85 -4.74 -30.91
C PRO A 509 -3.29 -5.04 -32.34
N ASN A 510 -2.70 -4.33 -33.30
CA ASN A 510 -2.93 -4.56 -34.72
C ASN A 510 -2.31 -5.90 -35.17
N GLY A 511 -2.96 -6.59 -36.12
CA GLY A 511 -2.46 -7.86 -36.67
C GLY A 511 -1.06 -7.74 -37.30
N ASP A 512 -0.83 -6.67 -38.07
CA ASP A 512 0.46 -6.45 -38.75
C ASP A 512 1.62 -6.31 -37.75
N VAL A 513 1.37 -5.72 -36.58
CA VAL A 513 2.37 -5.61 -35.51
C VAL A 513 2.68 -6.97 -34.90
N LEU A 514 1.67 -7.80 -34.69
CA LEU A 514 1.87 -9.16 -34.18
C LEU A 514 2.67 -10.00 -35.17
N ASP A 515 2.42 -9.85 -36.47
CA ASP A 515 3.15 -10.55 -37.52
C ASP A 515 4.62 -10.10 -37.56
N ARG A 516 4.90 -8.78 -37.51
CA ARG A 516 6.28 -8.26 -37.42
C ARG A 516 7.03 -8.78 -36.19
N LEU A 517 6.37 -8.85 -35.03
CA LEU A 517 6.98 -9.37 -33.80
C LEU A 517 7.26 -10.87 -33.90
N ALA A 518 6.37 -11.63 -34.54
CA ALA A 518 6.55 -13.05 -34.80
C ALA A 518 7.71 -13.29 -35.79
N GLU A 519 7.80 -12.49 -36.85
CA GLU A 519 8.90 -12.53 -37.84
C GLU A 519 10.27 -12.20 -37.20
N ALA A 520 10.30 -11.24 -36.26
CA ALA A 520 11.50 -10.94 -35.47
C ALA A 520 11.86 -12.03 -34.44
N GLY A 521 10.99 -13.04 -34.26
CA GLY A 521 11.18 -14.13 -33.30
C GLY A 521 10.92 -13.75 -31.84
N SER A 522 10.19 -12.66 -31.60
CA SER A 522 9.86 -12.19 -30.25
C SER A 522 8.68 -12.94 -29.65
N LEU A 523 8.79 -13.35 -28.39
CA LEU A 523 7.67 -13.93 -27.64
C LEU A 523 6.74 -12.84 -27.14
N VAL A 524 5.51 -12.81 -27.66
CA VAL A 524 4.51 -11.80 -27.31
C VAL A 524 3.70 -12.18 -26.06
N TRP A 525 3.59 -11.22 -25.13
CA TRP A 525 2.75 -11.27 -23.94
C TRP A 525 1.79 -10.10 -23.91
N ARG A 526 0.52 -10.32 -23.58
CA ARG A 526 -0.49 -9.26 -23.58
C ARG A 526 -1.22 -9.18 -22.25
N THR A 527 -1.42 -7.96 -21.75
CA THR A 527 -2.05 -7.78 -20.43
C THR A 527 -3.52 -8.20 -20.39
N ASP A 528 -4.22 -8.11 -21.52
CA ASP A 528 -5.62 -8.57 -21.63
C ASP A 528 -5.78 -10.09 -21.57
N LEU A 529 -4.83 -10.85 -22.13
CA LEU A 529 -4.86 -12.31 -22.15
C LEU A 529 -4.17 -12.93 -20.94
N ASN A 530 -3.01 -12.38 -20.56
CA ASN A 530 -2.12 -12.94 -19.57
C ASN A 530 -2.28 -12.28 -18.18
N GLY A 531 -3.03 -11.19 -18.09
CA GLY A 531 -3.10 -10.36 -16.89
C GLY A 531 -1.80 -9.59 -16.68
N GLU A 532 -1.42 -9.34 -15.43
CA GLU A 532 -0.16 -8.65 -15.15
C GLU A 532 1.04 -9.53 -15.51
N ILE A 533 2.04 -8.95 -16.19
CA ILE A 533 3.28 -9.64 -16.56
C ILE A 533 4.41 -9.12 -15.69
N GLN A 534 5.10 -10.01 -14.99
CA GLN A 534 6.16 -9.66 -14.05
C GLN A 534 7.45 -10.40 -14.37
N TYR A 535 8.55 -9.65 -14.39
CA TYR A 535 9.90 -10.16 -14.46
C TYR A 535 10.57 -9.98 -13.10
N ARG A 536 11.22 -11.03 -12.61
CA ARG A 536 12.10 -10.99 -11.44
C ARG A 536 13.51 -11.23 -11.90
N ILE A 537 14.41 -10.31 -11.55
CA ILE A 537 15.82 -10.37 -11.91
C ILE A 537 16.63 -10.49 -10.63
N LYS A 538 17.41 -11.56 -10.52
CA LYS A 538 18.29 -11.80 -9.38
C LYS A 538 19.67 -11.16 -9.62
N PRO A 539 20.49 -10.94 -8.57
CA PRO A 539 21.79 -10.29 -8.69
C PRO A 539 22.78 -10.94 -9.68
N GLU A 540 22.62 -12.24 -9.95
CA GLU A 540 23.43 -12.98 -10.92
C GLU A 540 22.96 -12.83 -12.39
N GLY A 541 21.89 -12.08 -12.63
CA GLY A 541 21.35 -11.81 -13.96
C GLY A 541 20.31 -12.83 -14.47
N THR A 542 19.87 -13.78 -13.67
CA THR A 542 18.79 -14.73 -14.00
C THR A 542 17.47 -13.98 -13.97
N MET A 543 16.75 -14.08 -15.08
CA MET A 543 15.44 -13.46 -15.27
C MET A 543 14.36 -14.54 -15.31
N GLU A 544 13.38 -14.43 -14.40
CA GLU A 544 12.20 -15.28 -14.34
C GLU A 544 10.95 -14.45 -14.65
N ARG A 545 10.08 -14.95 -15.54
CA ARG A 545 8.80 -14.30 -15.87
C ARG A 545 7.64 -15.06 -15.24
N ARG A 546 6.66 -14.34 -14.69
CA ARG A 546 5.35 -14.88 -14.29
C ARG A 546 4.20 -14.00 -14.77
N THR A 547 3.03 -14.59 -14.93
CA THR A 547 1.80 -13.90 -15.33
C THR A 547 0.73 -14.07 -14.25
N LEU A 548 0.07 -13.00 -13.85
CA LEU A 548 -1.02 -13.01 -12.87
C LEU A 548 -2.35 -12.80 -13.58
N ARG A 549 -3.01 -13.91 -13.92
CA ARG A 549 -4.38 -13.87 -14.44
C ARG A 549 -5.32 -13.63 -13.26
N THR A 550 -6.00 -12.49 -13.26
CA THR A 550 -7.20 -12.31 -12.42
C THR A 550 -8.25 -13.32 -12.91
N GLY A 551 -8.77 -14.20 -12.03
CA GLY A 551 -9.52 -15.42 -12.40
C GLY A 551 -10.60 -15.20 -13.48
N ASN A 552 -10.70 -16.04 -14.52
CA ASN A 552 -11.15 -17.43 -14.45
C ASN A 552 -10.18 -18.43 -15.07
N GLY A 553 -10.11 -19.62 -14.46
CA GLY A 553 -9.26 -20.71 -14.91
C GLY A 553 -9.51 -21.12 -16.36
N THR A 554 -8.51 -20.88 -17.20
CA THR A 554 -8.12 -21.82 -18.26
C THR A 554 -6.60 -21.88 -18.22
N ARG A 555 -6.06 -23.09 -18.02
CA ARG A 555 -4.63 -23.37 -18.26
C ARG A 555 -4.27 -22.92 -19.67
N PRO A 556 -3.05 -22.41 -19.93
CA PRO A 556 -2.60 -22.25 -21.30
C PRO A 556 -2.66 -23.62 -22.01
N PRO A 557 -3.01 -23.68 -23.30
CA PRO A 557 -2.86 -24.91 -24.06
C PRO A 557 -1.37 -25.30 -23.99
N GLY A 558 -1.13 -26.59 -23.79
CA GLY A 558 0.22 -27.14 -23.75
C GLY A 558 1.01 -26.71 -24.98
N LYS A 559 2.31 -26.49 -24.78
CA LYS A 559 3.28 -26.40 -25.88
C LYS A 559 3.10 -27.60 -26.83
N PRO A 560 3.34 -27.41 -28.14
CA PRO A 560 3.30 -28.51 -29.11
C PRO A 560 4.23 -29.66 -28.73
#